data_AF-A0A554G7D5-F1
#
_entry.id   AF-A0A554G7D5-F1
#
_cell.length_a   1.000
_cell.length_b   1.000
_cell.length_c   1.000
_cell.angle_alpha   90.00
_cell.angle_beta   90.00
_cell.angle_gamma   90.00
#
_symmetry.space_group_name_H-M   'P 1'
#
loop_
_entity.id
_entity.type
_entity.pdbx_description
1 polymer ?
#
loop_
_entity_poly.entity_id
_entity_poly.type
_entity_poly.pdbx_seq_one_letter_code
_entity_poly.pdbx_strand_id
1 'polypeptide(L)'
;MSKRDTPPSSELVSAAEALDAELLRFESLARQLQEAPLTSEKQLERASKTLKDLADLDDALRVRVGALVQAITGVRTRQQTQADAVNACAQELQRRTEVFKDLLTRYGALGQSAADLNGRMQEFAALRQQATRTAEEDARLTSVFTSLQDRMAEVADEAATLSQAADADRFADIGRQADSLRQQLLSARNKLGLLHQSLSS
;
A
#
# COMPACT_ATOMS: atom_id res chain seq x y z
N MET A 1 35.46 -11.56 4.68
CA MET A 1 34.40 -12.58 4.72
C MET A 1 33.64 -12.44 6.03
N SER A 2 32.47 -11.81 6.02
CA SER A 2 31.66 -11.62 7.23
C SER A 2 31.08 -12.95 7.67
N LYS A 3 31.38 -13.32 8.92
CA LYS A 3 30.69 -14.40 9.64
C LYS A 3 29.20 -14.08 9.60
N ARG A 4 28.40 -14.96 9.00
CA ARG A 4 26.95 -14.89 9.13
C ARG A 4 26.65 -15.21 10.59
N ASP A 5 26.27 -14.21 11.35
CA ASP A 5 25.63 -14.41 12.65
C ASP A 5 24.42 -15.31 12.40
N THR A 6 24.51 -16.55 12.88
CA THR A 6 23.39 -17.48 12.80
C THR A 6 22.33 -16.90 13.74
N PRO A 7 21.14 -16.52 13.23
CA PRO A 7 20.13 -15.91 14.09
C PRO A 7 19.84 -16.86 15.26
N PRO A 8 19.67 -16.32 16.47
CA PRO A 8 19.38 -17.15 17.63
C PRO A 8 18.14 -18.01 17.36
N SER A 9 18.23 -19.28 17.78
CA SER A 9 17.12 -20.25 17.74
C SER A 9 15.84 -19.59 18.24
N SER A 10 14.75 -19.68 17.46
CA SER A 10 13.47 -19.11 17.87
C SER A 10 12.98 -19.75 19.17
N GLU A 11 12.20 -19.02 19.97
CA GLU A 11 11.63 -19.53 21.23
C GLU A 11 10.89 -20.86 21.05
N LEU A 12 10.20 -21.04 19.91
CA LEU A 12 9.52 -22.29 19.56
C LEU A 12 10.50 -23.45 19.38
N VAL A 13 11.59 -23.22 18.65
CA VAL A 13 12.62 -24.23 18.40
C VAL A 13 13.33 -24.59 19.70
N SER A 14 13.73 -23.58 20.49
CA SER A 14 14.35 -23.79 21.80
C SER A 14 13.45 -24.57 22.77
N ALA A 15 12.14 -24.28 22.80
CA ALA A 15 11.20 -25.01 23.65
C ALA A 15 10.98 -26.46 23.19
N ALA A 16 10.92 -26.70 21.87
CA ALA A 16 10.79 -28.04 21.30
C ALA A 16 12.03 -28.90 21.58
N GLU A 17 13.23 -28.35 21.37
CA GLU A 17 14.50 -29.02 21.66
C GLU A 17 14.63 -29.37 23.15
N ALA A 18 14.22 -28.46 24.05
CA ALA A 18 14.24 -28.70 25.48
C ALA A 18 13.26 -29.78 25.94
N LEU A 19 12.09 -29.88 25.30
CA LEU A 19 11.12 -30.96 25.56
C LEU A 19 11.64 -32.31 25.07
N ASP A 20 12.15 -32.35 23.84
CA ASP A 20 12.69 -33.56 23.20
C ASP A 20 13.85 -34.15 24.01
N ALA A 21 14.80 -33.29 24.43
CA ALA A 21 15.91 -33.71 25.27
C ALA A 21 15.48 -34.34 26.61
N GLU A 22 14.39 -33.84 27.21
CA GLU A 22 13.87 -34.35 28.47
C GLU A 22 13.10 -35.67 28.27
N LEU A 23 12.35 -35.81 27.17
CA LEU A 23 11.67 -37.05 26.80
C LEU A 23 12.68 -38.18 26.60
N LEU A 24 13.77 -37.93 25.88
CA LEU A 24 14.82 -38.93 25.66
C LEU A 24 15.45 -39.43 26.97
N ARG A 25 15.61 -38.54 27.96
CA ARG A 25 16.11 -38.92 29.30
C ARG A 25 15.11 -39.78 30.06
N PHE A 26 13.83 -39.38 30.05
CA PHE A 26 12.76 -40.14 30.68
C PHE A 26 12.65 -41.55 30.09
N GLU A 27 12.63 -41.66 28.76
CA GLU A 27 12.56 -42.94 28.04
C GLU A 27 13.77 -43.84 28.36
N SER A 28 14.97 -43.26 28.46
CA SER A 28 16.18 -44.00 28.83
C SER A 28 16.08 -44.59 30.25
N LEU A 29 15.65 -43.81 31.25
CA LEU A 29 15.52 -44.29 32.62
C LEU A 29 14.36 -45.27 32.80
N ALA A 30 13.24 -45.06 32.09
CA ALA A 30 12.11 -45.97 32.11
C ALA A 30 12.51 -47.35 31.56
N ARG A 31 13.30 -47.38 30.46
CA ARG A 31 13.84 -48.64 29.92
C ARG A 31 14.79 -49.33 30.89
N GLN A 32 15.71 -48.59 31.51
CA GLN A 32 16.63 -49.14 32.51
C GLN A 32 15.88 -49.76 33.70
N LEU A 33 14.80 -49.13 34.16
CA LEU A 33 13.97 -49.65 35.25
C LEU A 33 13.23 -50.93 34.85
N GLN A 34 12.69 -51.00 33.62
CA GLN A 34 11.98 -52.18 33.11
C GLN A 34 12.90 -53.39 32.94
N GLU A 35 14.16 -53.16 32.58
CA GLU A 35 15.17 -54.22 32.36
C GLU A 35 15.92 -54.61 33.65
N ALA A 36 15.76 -53.86 34.75
CA ALA A 36 16.51 -54.09 35.98
C ALA A 36 16.05 -55.36 36.72
N PRO A 37 16.96 -56.32 37.01
CA PRO A 37 16.63 -57.46 37.85
C PRO A 37 16.41 -57.01 39.30
N LEU A 38 15.29 -57.43 39.91
CA LEU A 38 14.86 -57.05 41.27
C LEU A 38 15.13 -58.17 42.28
N THR A 39 16.30 -58.82 42.21
CA THR A 39 16.59 -60.06 42.96
C THR A 39 17.47 -59.84 44.18
N SER A 40 17.90 -58.60 44.46
CA SER A 40 18.70 -58.24 45.64
C SER A 40 18.27 -56.89 46.21
N GLU A 41 18.51 -56.70 47.51
CA GLU A 41 18.26 -55.45 48.23
C GLU A 41 18.89 -54.23 47.53
N LYS A 42 20.16 -54.36 47.13
CA LYS A 42 20.87 -53.32 46.38
C LYS A 42 20.23 -52.98 45.03
N GLN A 43 19.63 -53.96 44.35
CA GLN A 43 18.91 -53.71 43.11
C GLN A 43 17.56 -53.02 43.36
N LEU A 44 16.87 -53.38 44.44
CA LEU A 44 15.63 -52.71 44.85
C LEU A 44 15.87 -51.25 45.26
N GLU A 45 16.96 -50.95 45.95
CA GLU A 45 17.38 -49.57 46.27
C GLU A 45 17.65 -48.75 45.00
N ARG A 46 18.37 -49.34 44.03
CA ARG A 46 18.64 -48.67 42.75
C ARG A 46 17.36 -48.42 41.96
N ALA A 47 16.47 -49.41 41.88
CA ALA A 47 15.17 -49.25 41.22
C ALA A 47 14.33 -48.16 41.89
N SER A 48 14.33 -48.09 43.22
CA SER A 48 13.64 -47.04 43.99
C SER A 48 14.21 -45.64 43.69
N LYS A 49 15.53 -45.52 43.54
CA LYS A 49 16.17 -44.27 43.13
C LYS A 49 15.77 -43.88 41.71
N THR A 50 15.85 -44.82 40.74
CA THR A 50 15.43 -44.57 39.36
C THR A 50 13.96 -44.17 39.26
N LEU A 51 13.08 -44.76 40.08
CA LEU A 51 11.67 -44.36 40.17
C LEU A 51 11.51 -42.91 40.65
N LYS A 52 12.31 -42.49 41.63
CA LYS A 52 12.31 -41.10 42.08
C LYS A 52 12.81 -40.15 40.99
N ASP A 53 13.91 -40.49 40.33
CA ASP A 53 14.45 -39.69 39.23
C ASP A 53 13.44 -39.58 38.07
N LEU A 54 12.67 -40.64 37.78
CA LEU A 54 11.58 -40.61 36.80
C LEU A 54 10.43 -39.69 37.22
N ALA A 55 10.07 -39.65 38.51
CA ALA A 55 9.04 -38.74 39.01
C ALA A 55 9.48 -37.28 38.86
N ASP A 56 10.74 -36.97 39.19
CA ASP A 56 11.31 -35.62 39.02
C ASP A 56 11.34 -35.22 37.53
N LEU A 57 11.63 -36.16 36.62
CA LEU A 57 11.56 -35.92 35.17
C LEU A 57 10.13 -35.75 34.66
N ASP A 58 9.12 -36.42 35.22
CA ASP A 58 7.71 -36.20 34.84
C ASP A 58 7.28 -34.76 35.16
N ASP A 59 7.67 -34.25 36.32
CA ASP A 59 7.43 -32.85 36.69
C ASP A 59 8.16 -31.88 35.76
N ALA A 60 9.42 -32.18 35.41
CA ALA A 60 10.18 -31.38 34.45
C ALA A 60 9.54 -31.39 33.05
N LEU A 61 9.06 -32.55 32.58
CA LEU A 61 8.35 -32.71 31.31
C LEU A 61 7.09 -31.85 31.25
N ARG A 62 6.29 -31.83 32.33
CA ARG A 62 5.09 -30.96 32.41
C ARG A 62 5.45 -29.49 32.22
N VAL A 63 6.55 -29.04 32.82
CA VAL A 63 7.05 -27.66 32.65
C VAL A 63 7.49 -27.42 31.20
N ARG A 64 8.20 -28.35 30.57
CA ARG A 64 8.65 -28.23 29.17
C ARG A 64 7.48 -28.22 28.18
N VAL A 65 6.46 -29.05 28.39
CA VAL A 65 5.23 -29.03 27.59
C VAL A 65 4.54 -27.67 27.73
N GLY A 66 4.41 -27.15 28.95
CA GLY A 66 3.86 -25.81 29.19
C GLY A 66 4.63 -24.72 28.45
N ALA A 67 5.96 -24.76 28.47
CA ALA A 67 6.81 -23.81 27.74
C ALA A 67 6.63 -23.91 26.21
N LEU A 68 6.51 -25.12 25.66
CA LEU A 68 6.26 -25.31 24.22
C LEU A 68 4.89 -24.75 23.82
N VAL A 69 3.85 -25.01 24.61
CA VAL A 69 2.51 -24.46 24.37
C VAL A 69 2.55 -22.93 24.38
N GLN A 70 3.22 -22.31 25.35
CA GLN A 70 3.40 -20.86 25.41
C GLN A 70 4.13 -20.32 24.18
N ALA A 71 5.19 -20.99 23.72
CA ALA A 71 5.92 -20.59 22.52
C ALA A 71 5.04 -20.68 21.26
N ILE A 72 4.23 -21.72 21.11
CA ILE A 72 3.25 -21.87 20.02
C ILE A 72 2.22 -20.74 20.06
N THR A 73 1.67 -20.43 21.25
CA THR A 73 0.75 -19.30 21.41
C THR A 73 1.41 -17.99 21.03
N GLY A 74 2.66 -17.76 21.42
CA GLY A 74 3.43 -16.58 21.03
C GLY A 74 3.60 -16.46 19.51
N VAL A 75 3.95 -17.55 18.82
CA VAL A 75 4.02 -17.59 17.35
C VAL A 75 2.67 -17.26 16.71
N ARG A 76 1.58 -17.86 17.20
CA ARG A 76 0.22 -17.59 16.70
C ARG A 76 -0.16 -16.12 16.87
N THR A 77 0.10 -15.52 18.03
CA THR A 77 -0.18 -14.10 18.28
C THR A 77 0.60 -13.19 17.34
N ARG A 78 1.89 -13.50 17.10
CA ARG A 78 2.71 -12.77 16.12
C ARG A 78 2.14 -12.91 14.71
N GLN A 79 1.76 -14.12 14.29
CA GLN A 79 1.13 -14.37 13.00
C GLN A 79 -0.16 -13.57 12.83
N GLN A 80 -1.04 -13.59 13.84
CA GLN A 80 -2.31 -12.85 13.80
C GLN A 80 -2.07 -11.34 13.67
N THR A 81 -1.14 -10.80 14.47
CA THR A 81 -0.77 -9.37 14.41
C THR A 81 -0.28 -8.98 13.02
N GLN A 82 0.54 -9.82 12.39
CA GLN A 82 1.03 -9.57 11.02
C GLN A 82 -0.09 -9.69 9.98
N ALA A 83 -0.99 -10.67 10.13
CA ALA A 83 -2.15 -10.81 9.26
C ALA A 83 -3.08 -9.58 9.33
N ASP A 84 -3.32 -9.07 10.53
CA ASP A 84 -4.13 -7.86 10.74
C ASP A 84 -3.47 -6.62 10.11
N ALA A 85 -2.14 -6.47 10.26
CA ALA A 85 -1.39 -5.39 9.63
C ALA A 85 -1.42 -5.46 8.09
N VAL A 86 -1.32 -6.65 7.52
CA VAL A 86 -1.43 -6.86 6.06
C VAL A 86 -2.83 -6.51 5.58
N ASN A 87 -3.88 -6.94 6.29
CA ASN A 87 -5.26 -6.59 5.95
C ASN A 87 -5.52 -5.08 6.00
N ALA A 88 -5.03 -4.40 7.03
CA ALA A 88 -5.14 -2.94 7.14
C ALA A 88 -4.43 -2.23 5.98
N CYS A 89 -3.23 -2.70 5.61
CA CYS A 89 -2.49 -2.17 4.45
C CYS A 89 -3.25 -2.41 3.14
N ALA A 90 -3.85 -3.58 2.95
CA ALA A 90 -4.64 -3.90 1.76
C ALA A 90 -5.88 -2.99 1.62
N GLN A 91 -6.57 -2.71 2.73
CA GLN A 91 -7.72 -1.78 2.75
C GLN A 91 -7.30 -0.36 2.39
N GLU A 92 -6.18 0.11 2.95
CA GLU A 92 -5.66 1.43 2.62
C GLU A 92 -5.22 1.52 1.15
N LEU A 93 -4.55 0.47 0.63
CA LEU A 93 -4.16 0.40 -0.77
C LEU A 93 -5.38 0.46 -1.71
N GLN A 94 -6.45 -0.27 -1.37
CA GLN A 94 -7.71 -0.27 -2.12
C GLN A 94 -8.30 1.14 -2.15
N ARG A 95 -8.45 1.77 -0.98
CA ARG A 95 -8.97 3.14 -0.84
C ARG A 95 -8.16 4.14 -1.66
N ARG A 96 -6.82 4.08 -1.57
CA ARG A 96 -5.95 4.97 -2.34
C ARG A 96 -6.02 4.73 -3.84
N THR A 97 -6.21 3.49 -4.26
CA THR A 97 -6.34 3.13 -5.67
C THR A 97 -7.66 3.66 -6.25
N GLU A 98 -8.75 3.65 -5.48
CA GLU A 98 -10.02 4.24 -5.89
C GLU A 98 -9.91 5.75 -6.08
N VAL A 99 -9.31 6.46 -5.13
CA VAL A 99 -9.00 7.90 -5.26
C VAL A 99 -8.14 8.17 -6.49
N PHE A 100 -7.08 7.37 -6.70
CA PHE A 100 -6.20 7.52 -7.85
C PHE A 100 -6.93 7.34 -9.18
N LYS A 101 -7.83 6.34 -9.28
CA LYS A 101 -8.65 6.10 -10.48
C LYS A 101 -9.59 7.26 -10.76
N ASP A 102 -10.21 7.84 -9.74
CA ASP A 102 -11.07 9.03 -9.89
C ASP A 102 -10.25 10.22 -10.44
N LEU A 103 -9.11 10.51 -9.81
CA LEU A 103 -8.21 11.58 -10.25
C LEU A 103 -7.75 11.38 -11.70
N LEU A 104 -7.38 10.16 -12.10
CA LEU A 104 -7.00 9.85 -13.48
C LEU A 104 -8.17 10.04 -14.47
N THR A 105 -9.38 9.66 -14.07
CA THR A 105 -10.58 9.83 -14.91
C THR A 105 -10.84 11.31 -15.15
N ARG A 106 -10.78 12.12 -14.10
CA ARG A 106 -10.93 13.58 -14.19
C ARG A 106 -9.80 14.22 -15.01
N TYR A 107 -8.57 13.77 -14.83
CA TYR A 107 -7.43 14.24 -15.63
C TYR A 107 -7.60 13.90 -17.12
N GLY A 108 -8.09 12.70 -17.44
CA GLY A 108 -8.44 12.30 -18.80
C GLY A 108 -9.52 13.21 -19.42
N ALA A 109 -10.56 13.54 -18.65
CA ALA A 109 -11.62 14.46 -19.09
C ALA A 109 -11.10 15.88 -19.38
N LEU A 110 -10.13 16.37 -18.60
CA LEU A 110 -9.44 17.63 -18.88
C LEU A 110 -8.66 17.56 -20.20
N GLY A 111 -7.97 16.44 -20.45
CA GLY A 111 -7.27 16.21 -21.71
C GLY A 111 -8.19 16.27 -22.92
N GLN A 112 -9.38 15.66 -22.82
CA GLN A 112 -10.40 15.74 -23.87
C GLN A 112 -10.90 17.19 -24.05
N SER A 113 -11.18 17.89 -22.96
CA SER A 113 -11.61 19.29 -23.01
C SER A 113 -10.55 20.20 -23.63
N ALA A 114 -9.27 19.95 -23.38
CA ALA A 114 -8.16 20.67 -24.00
C ALA A 114 -8.06 20.37 -25.52
N ALA A 115 -8.30 19.12 -25.93
CA ALA A 115 -8.35 18.76 -27.35
C ALA A 115 -9.52 19.47 -28.08
N ASP A 116 -10.70 19.50 -27.47
CA ASP A 116 -11.87 20.19 -28.02
C ASP A 116 -11.62 21.71 -28.13
N LEU A 117 -10.99 22.30 -27.12
CA LEU A 117 -10.56 23.70 -27.14
C LEU A 117 -9.58 23.99 -28.29
N ASN A 118 -8.65 23.08 -28.57
CA ASN A 118 -7.72 23.21 -29.68
C ASN A 118 -8.47 23.18 -31.04
N GLY A 119 -9.48 22.32 -31.19
CA GLY A 119 -10.34 22.31 -32.37
C GLY A 119 -11.10 23.63 -32.58
N ARG A 120 -11.70 24.17 -31.52
CA ARG A 120 -12.38 25.49 -31.57
C ARG A 120 -11.42 26.64 -31.86
N MET A 121 -10.19 26.58 -31.34
CA MET A 121 -9.15 27.56 -31.63
C MET A 121 -8.74 27.55 -33.11
N GLN A 122 -8.70 26.37 -33.74
CA GLN A 122 -8.45 26.24 -35.18
C GLN A 122 -9.59 26.82 -36.01
N GLU A 123 -10.85 26.59 -35.63
CA GLU A 123 -12.02 27.21 -36.28
C GLU A 123 -11.95 28.74 -36.17
N PHE A 124 -11.67 29.27 -34.97
CA PHE A 124 -11.48 30.70 -34.75
C PHE A 124 -10.38 31.28 -35.63
N ALA A 125 -9.23 30.60 -35.73
CA ALA A 125 -8.12 31.03 -36.57
C ALA A 125 -8.47 31.03 -38.07
N ALA A 126 -9.24 30.05 -38.53
CA ALA A 126 -9.70 29.95 -39.92
C ALA A 126 -10.67 31.08 -40.29
N LEU A 127 -11.67 31.35 -39.45
CA LEU A 127 -12.61 32.48 -39.64
C LEU A 127 -11.87 33.82 -39.68
N ARG A 128 -10.85 33.99 -38.83
CA ARG A 128 -10.03 35.20 -38.80
C ARG A 128 -9.22 35.45 -40.08
N GLN A 129 -8.77 34.38 -40.75
CA GLN A 129 -7.92 34.48 -41.95
C GLN A 129 -8.68 34.84 -43.24
N GLN A 130 -10.00 34.90 -43.19
CA GLN A 130 -10.81 35.30 -44.35
C GLN A 130 -10.54 36.77 -44.72
N ALA A 131 -10.12 37.00 -45.97
CA ALA A 131 -9.67 38.30 -46.49
C ALA A 131 -10.79 39.34 -46.63
N THR A 132 -12.03 38.89 -46.83
CA THR A 132 -13.23 39.72 -46.85
C THR A 132 -14.27 39.04 -45.98
N ARG A 133 -14.75 39.73 -44.95
CA ARG A 133 -15.78 39.23 -44.03
C ARG A 133 -17.04 40.06 -44.17
N THR A 134 -18.17 39.37 -44.18
CA THR A 134 -19.51 39.95 -44.06
C THR A 134 -19.80 40.30 -42.59
N ALA A 135 -20.78 41.18 -42.35
CA ALA A 135 -21.20 41.52 -40.99
C ALA A 135 -21.68 40.29 -40.19
N GLU A 136 -22.23 39.28 -40.87
CA GLU A 136 -22.64 38.01 -40.26
C GLU A 136 -21.43 37.15 -39.84
N GLU A 137 -20.36 37.13 -40.63
CA GLU A 137 -19.10 36.44 -40.29
C GLU A 137 -18.35 37.12 -39.14
N ASP A 138 -18.40 38.45 -39.04
CA ASP A 138 -17.83 39.19 -37.90
C ASP A 138 -18.62 38.94 -36.59
N ALA A 139 -19.95 38.89 -36.67
CA ALA A 139 -20.79 38.50 -35.55
C ALA A 139 -20.50 37.06 -35.09
N ARG A 140 -20.32 36.13 -36.05
CA ARG A 140 -19.93 34.74 -35.77
C ARG A 140 -18.54 34.66 -35.13
N LEU A 141 -17.55 35.40 -35.64
CA LEU A 141 -16.20 35.43 -35.09
C LEU A 141 -16.21 35.89 -33.62
N THR A 142 -16.98 36.93 -33.30
CA THR A 142 -17.14 37.46 -31.94
C THR A 142 -17.82 36.44 -31.01
N SER A 143 -18.84 35.73 -31.51
CA SER A 143 -19.51 34.66 -30.76
C SER A 143 -18.59 33.47 -30.48
N VAL A 144 -17.82 33.03 -31.47
CA VAL A 144 -16.84 31.93 -31.32
C VAL A 144 -15.75 32.33 -30.32
N PHE A 145 -15.25 33.57 -30.42
CA PHE A 145 -14.28 34.11 -29.48
C PHE A 145 -14.77 34.08 -28.03
N THR A 146 -15.97 34.60 -27.79
CA THR A 146 -16.57 34.65 -26.44
C THR A 146 -16.75 33.24 -25.88
N SER A 147 -17.32 32.33 -26.67
CA SER A 147 -17.49 30.92 -26.28
C SER A 147 -16.16 30.23 -25.99
N LEU A 148 -15.10 30.55 -26.75
CA LEU A 148 -13.77 30.01 -26.52
C LEU A 148 -13.16 30.53 -25.22
N GLN A 149 -13.30 31.83 -24.91
CA GLN A 149 -12.83 32.40 -23.65
C GLN A 149 -13.52 31.79 -22.44
N ASP A 150 -14.84 31.63 -22.50
CA ASP A 150 -15.65 31.03 -21.44
C ASP A 150 -15.23 29.58 -21.21
N ARG A 151 -15.11 28.78 -22.28
CA ARG A 151 -14.70 27.38 -22.15
C ARG A 151 -13.26 27.24 -21.64
N MET A 152 -12.33 28.13 -22.05
CA MET A 152 -10.96 28.13 -21.51
C MET A 152 -10.94 28.49 -20.02
N ALA A 153 -11.83 29.36 -19.56
CA ALA A 153 -11.96 29.68 -18.15
C ALA A 153 -12.48 28.49 -17.33
N GLU A 154 -13.51 27.83 -17.84
CA GLU A 154 -14.12 26.64 -17.22
C GLU A 154 -13.11 25.51 -17.08
N VAL A 155 -12.40 25.14 -18.16
CA VAL A 155 -11.40 24.06 -18.11
C VAL A 155 -10.22 24.41 -17.21
N ALA A 156 -9.86 25.70 -17.09
CA ALA A 156 -8.84 26.14 -16.14
C ALA A 156 -9.31 25.99 -14.68
N ASP A 157 -10.59 26.23 -14.39
CA ASP A 157 -11.18 26.02 -13.06
C ASP A 157 -11.30 24.53 -12.70
N GLU A 158 -11.71 23.70 -13.66
CA GLU A 158 -11.71 22.24 -13.52
C GLU A 158 -10.29 21.71 -13.21
N ALA A 159 -9.27 22.22 -13.90
CA ALA A 159 -7.88 21.87 -13.68
C ALA A 159 -7.36 22.35 -12.32
N ALA A 160 -7.80 23.52 -11.84
CA ALA A 160 -7.49 24.01 -10.49
C ALA A 160 -8.10 23.09 -9.41
N THR A 161 -9.37 22.72 -9.58
CA THR A 161 -10.09 21.83 -8.66
C THR A 161 -9.47 20.44 -8.63
N LEU A 162 -9.03 19.92 -9.77
CA LEU A 162 -8.31 18.65 -9.83
C LEU A 162 -6.95 18.73 -9.13
N SER A 163 -6.20 19.82 -9.35
CA SER A 163 -4.90 20.02 -8.71
C SER A 163 -5.03 20.05 -7.18
N GLN A 164 -6.00 20.80 -6.65
CA GLN A 164 -6.29 20.86 -5.21
C GLN A 164 -6.72 19.51 -4.64
N ALA A 165 -7.57 18.76 -5.36
CA ALA A 165 -7.99 17.42 -4.93
C ALA A 165 -6.81 16.45 -4.89
N ALA A 166 -5.95 16.46 -5.92
CA ALA A 166 -4.76 15.63 -5.96
C ALA A 166 -3.77 15.98 -4.85
N ASP A 167 -3.59 17.25 -4.52
CA ASP A 167 -2.72 17.68 -3.41
C ASP A 167 -3.28 17.28 -2.04
N ALA A 168 -4.60 17.43 -1.83
CA ALA A 168 -5.28 16.98 -0.60
C ALA A 168 -5.08 15.47 -0.36
N ASP A 169 -5.12 14.66 -1.43
CA ASP A 169 -4.90 13.22 -1.37
C ASP A 169 -3.44 12.79 -1.57
N ARG A 170 -2.51 13.75 -1.64
CA ARG A 170 -1.05 13.54 -1.79
C ARG A 170 -0.63 12.79 -3.06
N PHE A 171 -1.34 13.03 -4.17
CA PHE A 171 -0.98 12.62 -5.53
C PHE A 171 -0.30 13.76 -6.29
N ALA A 172 0.88 14.17 -5.80
CA ALA A 172 1.60 15.36 -6.28
C ALA A 172 1.91 15.36 -7.78
N ASP A 173 2.09 14.19 -8.41
CA ASP A 173 2.34 14.12 -9.85
C ASP A 173 1.14 14.56 -10.67
N ILE A 174 -0.06 14.10 -10.31
CA ILE A 174 -1.32 14.52 -10.95
C ILE A 174 -1.57 16.01 -10.63
N GLY A 175 -1.34 16.40 -9.37
CA GLY A 175 -1.51 17.80 -8.93
C GLY A 175 -0.69 18.78 -9.76
N ARG A 176 0.60 18.47 -9.98
CA ARG A 176 1.52 19.25 -10.82
C ARG A 176 1.10 19.28 -12.29
N GLN A 177 0.66 18.14 -12.83
CA GLN A 177 0.22 18.06 -14.23
C GLN A 177 -1.04 18.89 -14.48
N ALA A 178 -2.03 18.79 -13.59
CA ALA A 178 -3.26 19.57 -13.65
C ALA A 178 -2.98 21.08 -13.51
N ASP A 179 -2.11 21.49 -12.58
CA ASP A 179 -1.73 22.90 -12.45
C ASP A 179 -0.98 23.42 -13.69
N SER A 180 -0.07 22.62 -14.25
CA SER A 180 0.62 22.98 -15.50
C SER A 180 -0.37 23.23 -16.63
N LEU A 181 -1.39 22.37 -16.80
CA LEU A 181 -2.43 22.54 -17.82
C LEU A 181 -3.24 23.82 -17.57
N ARG A 182 -3.63 24.07 -16.31
CA ARG A 182 -4.32 25.30 -15.91
C ARG A 182 -3.52 26.55 -16.30
N GLN A 183 -2.23 26.59 -15.96
CA GLN A 183 -1.36 27.73 -16.28
C GLN A 183 -1.25 27.95 -17.79
N GLN A 184 -1.14 26.88 -18.57
CA GLN A 184 -1.11 26.95 -20.04
C GLN A 184 -2.41 27.51 -20.61
N LEU A 185 -3.58 27.07 -20.11
CA LEU A 185 -4.89 27.58 -20.53
C LEU A 185 -5.07 29.06 -20.21
N LEU A 186 -4.70 29.49 -18.99
CA LEU A 186 -4.78 30.90 -18.61
C LEU A 186 -3.87 31.77 -19.47
N SER A 187 -2.65 31.31 -19.75
CA SER A 187 -1.71 32.00 -20.65
C SER A 187 -2.27 32.12 -22.06
N ALA A 188 -2.80 31.03 -22.61
CA ALA A 188 -3.42 31.01 -23.93
C ALA A 188 -4.65 31.93 -24.01
N ARG A 189 -5.50 31.95 -22.96
CA ARG A 189 -6.68 32.80 -22.89
C ARG A 189 -6.31 34.28 -22.91
N ASN A 190 -5.26 34.65 -22.17
CA ASN A 190 -4.76 36.03 -22.16
C ASN A 190 -4.22 36.45 -23.54
N LYS A 191 -3.46 35.58 -24.21
CA LYS A 191 -2.98 35.82 -25.59
C LYS A 191 -4.14 35.98 -26.57
N LEU A 192 -5.17 35.15 -26.44
CA LEU A 192 -6.38 35.25 -27.26
C LEU A 192 -7.08 36.60 -27.06
N GLY A 193 -7.22 37.07 -25.81
CA GLY A 193 -7.81 38.37 -25.49
C GLY A 193 -7.09 39.54 -26.15
N LEU A 194 -5.75 39.54 -26.11
CA LEU A 194 -4.93 40.57 -26.77
C LEU A 194 -5.11 40.56 -28.29
N LEU A 195 -5.20 39.38 -28.91
CA LEU A 195 -5.44 39.26 -30.34
C LEU A 195 -6.79 39.83 -30.76
N HIS A 196 -7.85 39.65 -29.97
CA HIS A 196 -9.16 40.21 -30.27
C HIS A 196 -9.21 41.74 -30.10
N GLN A 197 -8.52 42.28 -29.09
CA GLN A 197 -8.40 43.73 -28.92
C GLN A 197 -7.73 44.38 -30.13
N SER A 198 -6.65 43.78 -30.66
CA SER A 198 -5.97 44.29 -31.85
C SER A 198 -6.79 44.26 -33.15
N LEU A 199 -7.94 43.57 -33.17
CA LEU A 199 -8.84 43.48 -34.31
C LEU A 199 -10.04 44.42 -34.19
N SER A 200 -10.32 44.91 -32.99
CA SER A 200 -11.46 45.79 -32.69
C SER A 200 -11.05 47.27 -32.55
N SER A 201 -9.74 47.54 -32.54
CA SER A 201 -9.11 48.87 -32.67
C SER A 201 -8.66 49.14 -34.09
#